data_AF-A0A1H6H2V6-F1
#
_entry.id   AF-A0A1H6H2V6-F1
#
_cell.length_a   1.000
_cell.length_b   1.000
_cell.length_c   1.000
_cell.angle_alpha   90.00
_cell.angle_beta   90.00
_cell.angle_gamma   90.00
#
_symmetry.space_group_name_H-M   'P 1'
#
loop_
_entity.id
_entity.type
_entity.pdbx_description
1 polymer ?
#
loop_
_entity_poly.entity_id
_entity_poly.type
_entity_poly.pdbx_seq_one_letter_code
_entity_poly.pdbx_strand_id
1 'polypeptide(L)'
;MILLLIFSVNCIAKKNNAKVDSLLVLADYYVDRDYSKTLFYAKKAISISEKAYDSEKIVWSYYYAAKASAWLKLTDQSLRYIDMAIKQDIRDPLLHSVLLYVKGVNYGRIGMHKLAIDEFKKVLEITENEKSAECKLVRAKAYYALADENTSNVYLHKAMRIINSIPKDQLALTRRTFRFQSSLYQVMGMYFLQKKQMDSASYYFTKAYKQSFHDDVKPKSEFLVSFGDYYQKLGDDDKALKYYLLCMDEINRSDTAAFTRDGPGLLEKIYLIYHKKGDKKNEEKIRGKYYQEQHEFARDLNHNVLKTVNLELNKKMKESYEHKKKSQLAIFCIIIFVILVIVTSSYLYIITHRKKNAIITEKQQMLILKERQTVNLSLRVEGALDEVIDAAKKNKIQFWPLFQKLHPDFVKILTGVNPDLKTTELILCAFIFLGFNTKDIAEYTFKAVQTVKNNKHNLRKRLGLPPKQDLSIWIRSLYHNNINE
;
A
#
# COMPACT_ATOMS: atom_id res chain seq x y z
N MET A 1 -11.72 -41.33 9.59
CA MET A 1 -10.27 -41.27 9.31
C MET A 1 -9.67 -39.87 9.50
N ILE A 2 -10.12 -38.85 8.76
CA ILE A 2 -9.57 -37.47 8.84
C ILE A 2 -9.60 -36.88 10.26
N LEU A 3 -10.70 -37.03 11.00
CA LEU A 3 -10.81 -36.57 12.40
C LEU A 3 -9.79 -37.23 13.35
N LEU A 4 -9.47 -38.51 13.16
CA LEU A 4 -8.45 -39.22 13.95
C LEU A 4 -7.03 -38.75 13.60
N LEU A 5 -6.78 -38.41 12.34
CA LEU A 5 -5.52 -37.78 11.91
C LEU A 5 -5.36 -36.38 12.51
N ILE A 6 -6.41 -35.56 12.53
CA ILE A 6 -6.38 -34.22 13.15
C ILE A 6 -6.13 -34.34 14.67
N PHE A 7 -6.78 -35.28 15.35
CA PHE A 7 -6.55 -35.53 16.78
C PHE A 7 -5.12 -36.01 17.08
N SER A 8 -4.58 -36.94 16.28
CA SER A 8 -3.22 -37.45 16.48
C SER A 8 -2.17 -36.36 16.21
N VAL A 9 -2.35 -35.54 15.17
CA VAL A 9 -1.50 -34.38 14.86
C VAL A 9 -1.54 -33.36 16.01
N ASN A 10 -2.72 -33.03 16.55
CA ASN A 10 -2.86 -32.11 17.69
C ASN A 10 -2.19 -32.66 18.97
N CYS A 11 -2.31 -33.96 19.27
CA CYS A 11 -1.61 -34.57 20.41
C CYS A 11 -0.09 -34.56 20.23
N ILE A 12 0.41 -34.82 19.01
CA ILE A 12 1.85 -34.77 18.69
C ILE A 12 2.37 -33.32 18.79
N ALA A 13 1.66 -32.34 18.23
CA ALA A 13 2.00 -30.93 18.33
C ALA A 13 2.05 -30.45 19.79
N LYS A 14 1.05 -30.78 20.60
CA LYS A 14 1.00 -30.43 22.03
C LYS A 14 2.16 -31.05 22.83
N LYS A 15 2.53 -32.30 22.55
CA LYS A 15 3.67 -32.99 23.18
C LYS A 15 5.02 -32.40 22.74
N ASN A 16 5.15 -32.03 21.47
CA ASN A 16 6.34 -31.37 20.94
C ASN A 16 6.52 -29.98 21.56
N ASN A 17 5.45 -29.19 21.67
CA ASN A 17 5.47 -27.87 22.30
C ASN A 17 5.96 -27.94 23.76
N ALA A 18 5.37 -28.78 24.61
CA ALA A 18 5.81 -28.92 26.00
C ALA A 18 7.29 -29.36 26.13
N LYS A 19 7.81 -30.13 25.17
CA LYS A 19 9.22 -30.52 25.11
C LYS A 19 10.12 -29.35 24.68
N VAL A 20 9.66 -28.52 23.75
CA VAL A 20 10.35 -27.26 23.39
C VAL A 20 10.38 -26.31 24.58
N ASP A 21 9.26 -26.11 25.28
CA ASP A 21 9.18 -25.25 26.47
C ASP A 21 10.19 -25.68 27.54
N SER A 22 10.28 -26.98 27.81
CA SER A 22 11.28 -27.56 28.73
C SER A 22 12.73 -27.28 28.30
N LEU A 23 13.01 -27.32 26.99
CA LEU A 23 14.34 -27.01 26.43
C LEU A 23 14.64 -25.52 26.44
N LEU A 24 13.64 -24.66 26.25
CA LEU A 24 13.77 -23.21 26.34
C LEU A 24 14.01 -22.76 27.79
N VAL A 25 13.35 -23.37 28.77
CA VAL A 25 13.63 -23.15 30.21
C VAL A 25 15.07 -23.55 30.55
N LEU A 26 15.59 -24.65 30.01
CA LEU A 26 17.00 -25.03 30.19
C LEU A 26 17.96 -24.07 29.47
N ALA A 27 17.65 -23.66 28.24
CA ALA A 27 18.44 -22.66 27.52
C ALA A 27 18.49 -21.33 28.28
N ASP A 28 17.36 -20.89 28.84
CA ASP A 28 17.30 -19.68 29.66
C ASP A 28 18.03 -19.81 30.99
N TYR A 29 17.89 -20.95 31.69
CA TYR A 29 18.61 -21.20 32.94
C TYR A 29 20.13 -21.12 32.75
N TYR A 30 20.65 -21.66 31.65
CA TYR A 30 22.07 -21.56 31.31
C TYR A 30 22.46 -20.24 30.65
N VAL A 31 21.50 -19.40 30.26
CA VAL A 31 21.80 -18.12 29.63
C VAL A 31 22.59 -17.25 30.59
N ASP A 32 23.67 -16.66 30.08
CA ASP A 32 24.61 -15.87 30.88
C ASP A 32 25.32 -16.67 32.00
N ARG A 33 25.15 -18.00 32.10
CA ARG A 33 25.93 -18.92 32.97
C ARG A 33 26.90 -19.78 32.19
N ASP A 34 26.42 -20.36 31.09
CA ASP A 34 27.15 -21.27 30.21
C ASP A 34 26.53 -21.20 28.80
N TYR A 35 27.16 -20.43 27.91
CA TYR A 35 26.66 -20.26 26.54
C TYR A 35 26.80 -21.53 25.69
N SER A 36 27.73 -22.42 26.01
CA SER A 36 27.87 -23.71 25.32
C SER A 36 26.65 -24.61 25.61
N LYS A 37 26.24 -24.71 26.88
CA LYS A 37 24.99 -25.38 27.26
C LYS A 37 23.75 -24.67 26.73
N THR A 38 23.72 -23.33 26.77
CA THR A 38 22.64 -22.54 26.15
C THR A 38 22.45 -22.91 24.68
N LEU A 39 23.55 -22.92 23.90
CA LEU A 39 23.51 -23.27 22.47
C LEU A 39 23.08 -24.72 22.24
N PHE A 40 23.50 -25.65 23.10
CA PHE A 40 23.11 -27.06 23.03
C PHE A 40 21.60 -27.26 23.24
N TYR A 41 21.02 -26.64 24.27
CA TYR A 41 19.57 -26.73 24.51
C TYR A 41 18.77 -25.99 23.44
N ALA A 42 19.24 -24.82 23.00
CA ALA A 42 18.61 -24.08 21.91
C ALA A 42 18.60 -24.87 20.59
N LYS A 43 19.72 -25.50 20.20
CA LYS A 43 19.78 -26.38 19.01
C LYS A 43 18.82 -27.57 19.11
N LYS A 44 18.67 -28.17 20.31
CA LYS A 44 17.65 -29.20 20.55
C LYS A 44 16.24 -28.64 20.39
N ALA A 45 15.95 -27.44 20.91
CA ALA A 45 14.66 -26.79 20.77
C ALA A 45 14.31 -26.53 19.30
N ILE A 46 15.23 -25.95 18.52
CA ILE A 46 15.09 -25.70 17.07
C ILE A 46 14.63 -26.96 16.32
N SER A 47 15.35 -28.09 16.52
CA SER A 47 15.06 -29.35 15.80
C SER A 47 13.68 -29.98 16.08
N ILE A 48 12.95 -29.47 17.07
CA ILE A 48 11.59 -29.86 17.44
C ILE A 48 10.60 -28.76 17.08
N SER A 49 10.91 -27.48 17.35
CA SER A 49 10.02 -26.35 17.08
C SER A 49 9.76 -26.15 15.58
N GLU A 50 10.79 -26.34 14.73
CA GLU A 50 10.65 -26.32 13.26
C GLU A 50 9.64 -27.38 12.74
N LYS A 51 9.36 -28.44 13.52
CA LYS A 51 8.40 -29.50 13.20
C LYS A 51 7.04 -29.31 13.89
N ALA A 52 6.95 -28.37 14.82
CA ALA A 52 5.74 -28.11 15.62
C ALA A 52 4.92 -26.93 15.10
N TYR A 53 5.45 -26.17 14.12
CA TYR A 53 4.79 -25.03 13.45
C TYR A 53 4.31 -23.89 14.38
N ASP A 54 4.91 -23.78 15.56
CA ASP A 54 4.68 -22.71 16.51
C ASP A 54 5.73 -21.60 16.32
N SER A 55 5.33 -20.51 15.63
CA SER A 55 6.24 -19.42 15.26
C SER A 55 6.92 -18.78 16.47
N GLU A 56 6.23 -18.62 17.60
CA GLU A 56 6.82 -18.03 18.80
C GLU A 56 7.94 -18.92 19.36
N LYS A 57 7.67 -20.23 19.48
CA LYS A 57 8.66 -21.21 19.96
C LYS A 57 9.84 -21.36 19.01
N ILE A 58 9.61 -21.30 17.69
CA ILE A 58 10.69 -21.28 16.68
C ILE A 58 11.59 -20.07 16.91
N VAL A 59 11.00 -18.88 17.08
CA VAL A 59 11.74 -17.63 17.25
C VAL A 59 12.48 -17.57 18.58
N TRP A 60 11.89 -18.01 19.70
CA TRP A 60 12.61 -18.17 20.98
C TRP A 60 13.78 -19.15 20.86
N SER A 61 13.60 -20.27 20.17
CA SER A 61 14.66 -21.27 19.96
C SER A 61 15.85 -20.67 19.18
N TYR A 62 15.57 -19.91 18.11
CA TYR A 62 16.60 -19.16 17.39
C TYR A 62 17.19 -18.01 18.21
N TYR A 63 16.43 -17.32 19.05
CA TYR A 63 16.94 -16.27 19.93
C TYR A 63 18.01 -16.79 20.89
N TYR A 64 17.75 -17.88 21.61
CA TYR A 64 18.76 -18.45 22.52
C TYR A 64 19.98 -18.99 21.76
N ALA A 65 19.79 -19.58 20.57
CA ALA A 65 20.89 -20.01 19.72
C ALA A 65 21.73 -18.83 19.20
N ALA A 66 21.09 -17.73 18.80
CA ALA A 66 21.76 -16.50 18.39
C ALA A 66 22.54 -15.89 19.56
N LYS A 67 21.87 -15.67 20.69
CA LYS A 67 22.49 -15.11 21.91
C LYS A 67 23.67 -15.95 22.36
N ALA A 68 23.53 -17.27 22.43
CA ALA A 68 24.67 -18.14 22.77
C ALA A 68 25.82 -18.02 21.75
N SER A 69 25.51 -18.08 20.45
CA SER A 69 26.52 -17.98 19.39
C SER A 69 27.30 -16.66 19.44
N ALA A 70 26.61 -15.53 19.60
CA ALA A 70 27.26 -14.22 19.67
C ALA A 70 28.21 -14.08 20.87
N TRP A 71 27.85 -14.64 22.03
CA TRP A 71 28.71 -14.62 23.20
C TRP A 71 29.86 -15.63 23.13
N LEU A 72 29.69 -16.74 22.39
CA LEU A 72 30.76 -17.66 21.99
C LEU A 72 31.64 -17.14 20.84
N LYS A 73 31.52 -15.85 20.46
CA LYS A 73 32.25 -15.20 19.35
C LYS A 73 31.95 -15.79 17.95
N LEU A 74 30.90 -16.61 17.83
CA LEU A 74 30.39 -17.20 16.58
C LEU A 74 29.41 -16.23 15.89
N THR A 75 29.90 -15.04 15.53
CA THR A 75 29.11 -13.92 14.98
C THR A 75 28.28 -14.34 13.75
N ASP A 76 28.86 -15.12 12.86
CA ASP A 76 28.19 -15.55 11.63
C ASP A 76 27.05 -16.56 11.88
N GLN A 77 27.18 -17.44 12.88
CA GLN A 77 26.11 -18.33 13.34
C GLN A 77 25.00 -17.50 14.01
N SER A 78 25.37 -16.52 14.84
CA SER A 78 24.38 -15.65 15.49
C SER A 78 23.54 -14.88 14.48
N LEU A 79 24.17 -14.24 13.49
CA LEU A 79 23.46 -13.47 12.47
C LEU A 79 22.56 -14.38 11.61
N ARG A 80 23.00 -15.60 11.27
CA ARG A 80 22.15 -16.60 10.59
C ARG A 80 20.92 -16.99 11.42
N TYR A 81 21.06 -17.22 12.72
CA TYR A 81 19.90 -17.54 13.57
C TYR A 81 18.92 -16.35 13.68
N ILE A 82 19.42 -15.11 13.72
CA ILE A 82 18.58 -13.91 13.65
C ILE A 82 17.85 -13.81 12.31
N ASP A 83 18.54 -14.04 11.19
CA ASP A 83 17.94 -14.03 9.85
C ASP A 83 16.93 -15.20 9.64
N MET A 84 17.02 -16.28 10.42
CA MET A 84 16.01 -17.35 10.45
C MET A 84 14.80 -16.98 11.30
N ALA A 85 15.03 -16.31 12.44
CA ALA A 85 14.00 -15.81 13.34
C ALA A 85 13.12 -14.74 12.67
N ILE A 86 13.72 -13.73 12.03
CA ILE A 86 13.02 -12.59 11.41
C ILE A 86 12.15 -12.99 10.19
N LYS A 87 12.30 -14.21 9.67
CA LYS A 87 11.42 -14.75 8.62
C LYS A 87 10.04 -15.20 9.14
N GLN A 88 9.89 -15.36 10.46
CA GLN A 88 8.61 -15.70 11.09
C GLN A 88 7.78 -14.42 11.31
N ASP A 89 6.46 -14.57 11.47
CA ASP A 89 5.57 -13.47 11.84
C ASP A 89 5.76 -13.10 13.33
N ILE A 90 6.69 -12.18 13.60
CA ILE A 90 7.01 -11.71 14.96
C ILE A 90 6.05 -10.58 15.35
N ARG A 91 5.01 -10.92 16.11
CA ARG A 91 4.04 -9.96 16.65
C ARG A 91 4.38 -9.43 18.04
N ASP A 92 5.15 -10.20 18.83
CA ASP A 92 5.55 -9.81 20.18
C ASP A 92 6.66 -8.72 20.15
N PRO A 93 6.41 -7.52 20.70
CA PRO A 93 7.40 -6.46 20.82
C PRO A 93 8.67 -6.88 21.57
N LEU A 94 8.54 -7.75 22.58
CA LEU A 94 9.68 -8.26 23.34
C LEU A 94 10.58 -9.10 22.44
N LEU A 95 9.98 -10.09 21.77
CA LEU A 95 10.67 -11.04 20.92
C LEU A 95 11.40 -10.37 19.74
N HIS A 96 10.77 -9.36 19.12
CA HIS A 96 11.42 -8.53 18.10
C HIS A 96 12.60 -7.74 18.70
N SER A 97 12.39 -7.09 19.85
CA SER A 97 13.39 -6.26 20.52
C SER A 97 14.63 -7.04 20.97
N VAL A 98 14.46 -8.27 21.48
CA VAL A 98 15.61 -9.09 21.93
C VAL A 98 16.47 -9.56 20.75
N LEU A 99 15.88 -9.82 19.58
CA LEU A 99 16.62 -10.18 18.37
C LEU A 99 17.41 -9.00 17.82
N LEU A 100 16.78 -7.82 17.69
CA LEU A 100 17.44 -6.60 17.27
C LEU A 100 18.58 -6.22 18.22
N TYR A 101 18.39 -6.39 19.53
CA TYR A 101 19.45 -6.19 20.52
C TYR A 101 20.64 -7.13 20.29
N VAL A 102 20.41 -8.44 20.09
CA VAL A 102 21.50 -9.39 19.80
C VAL A 102 22.16 -9.06 18.45
N LYS A 103 21.40 -8.61 17.44
CA LYS A 103 21.93 -8.16 16.15
C LYS A 103 22.89 -6.95 16.31
N GLY A 104 22.46 -5.94 17.06
CA GLY A 104 23.29 -4.79 17.41
C GLY A 104 24.56 -5.17 18.19
N VAL A 105 24.46 -6.11 19.14
CA VAL A 105 25.62 -6.66 19.87
C VAL A 105 26.62 -7.34 18.93
N ASN A 106 26.16 -8.11 17.93
CA ASN A 106 27.05 -8.70 16.93
C ASN A 106 27.78 -7.62 16.13
N TYR A 107 27.05 -6.64 15.59
CA TYR A 107 27.63 -5.53 14.82
C TYR A 107 28.63 -4.72 15.65
N GLY A 108 28.33 -4.42 16.92
CA GLY A 108 29.24 -3.70 17.80
C GLY A 108 30.54 -4.47 18.09
N ARG A 109 30.46 -5.80 18.26
CA ARG A 109 31.64 -6.66 18.48
C ARG A 109 32.59 -6.74 17.28
N ILE A 110 32.09 -6.51 16.07
CA ILE A 110 32.90 -6.50 14.83
C ILE A 110 33.20 -5.08 14.32
N GLY A 111 33.08 -4.05 15.16
CA GLY A 111 33.40 -2.66 14.81
C GLY A 111 32.39 -1.96 13.88
N MET A 112 31.26 -2.59 13.56
CA MET A 112 30.20 -1.98 12.74
C MET A 112 29.30 -1.05 13.56
N HIS A 113 29.90 -0.06 14.22
CA HIS A 113 29.26 0.79 15.22
C HIS A 113 27.98 1.49 14.71
N LYS A 114 27.97 1.98 13.47
CA LYS A 114 26.77 2.61 12.87
C LYS A 114 25.60 1.64 12.78
N LEU A 115 25.83 0.43 12.24
CA LEU A 115 24.79 -0.59 12.16
C LEU A 115 24.33 -1.03 13.56
N ALA A 116 25.25 -1.14 14.53
CA ALA A 116 24.90 -1.45 15.91
C ALA A 116 23.96 -0.40 16.52
N ILE A 117 24.30 0.89 16.39
CA ILE A 117 23.49 2.03 16.84
C ILE A 117 22.11 2.02 16.18
N ASP A 118 22.04 1.75 14.88
CA ASP A 118 20.78 1.71 14.13
C ASP A 118 19.86 0.58 14.62
N GLU A 119 20.38 -0.62 14.93
CA GLU A 119 19.57 -1.69 15.53
C GLU A 119 19.16 -1.37 16.98
N PHE A 120 20.03 -0.75 17.80
CA PHE A 120 19.67 -0.35 19.17
C PHE A 120 18.62 0.76 19.21
N LYS A 121 18.58 1.67 18.23
CA LYS A 121 17.52 2.68 18.11
C LYS A 121 16.15 2.04 17.86
N LYS A 122 16.06 1.07 16.95
CA LYS A 122 14.82 0.31 16.71
C LYS A 122 14.32 -0.41 17.96
N VAL A 123 15.24 -0.93 18.79
CA VAL A 123 14.86 -1.49 20.11
C VAL A 123 14.20 -0.44 21.00
N LEU A 124 14.72 0.79 21.03
CA LEU A 124 14.08 1.88 21.78
C LEU A 124 12.71 2.25 21.22
N GLU A 125 12.58 2.36 19.89
CA GLU A 125 11.31 2.65 19.21
C GLU A 125 10.23 1.61 19.53
N ILE A 126 10.54 0.31 19.41
CA ILE A 126 9.60 -0.78 19.69
C ILE A 126 9.24 -0.84 21.18
N THR A 127 10.19 -0.53 22.08
CA THR A 127 9.97 -0.65 23.54
C THR A 127 9.52 0.65 24.21
N GLU A 128 9.31 1.76 23.50
CA GLU A 128 9.06 3.08 24.11
C GLU A 128 7.81 3.08 25.00
N ASN A 129 6.70 2.53 24.50
CA ASN A 129 5.42 2.50 25.21
C ASN A 129 5.17 1.18 25.98
N GLU A 130 6.11 0.23 25.89
CA GLU A 130 5.96 -1.09 26.49
C GLU A 130 6.07 -1.08 28.01
N LYS A 131 5.10 -1.72 28.66
CA LYS A 131 4.95 -1.75 30.12
C LYS A 131 5.55 -3.01 30.77
N SER A 132 5.71 -4.09 30.00
CA SER A 132 6.28 -5.36 30.48
C SER A 132 7.69 -5.14 31.03
N ALA A 133 8.05 -5.92 32.05
CA ALA A 133 9.29 -5.71 32.77
C ALA A 133 10.50 -6.24 31.96
N GLU A 134 10.25 -7.21 31.08
CA GLU A 134 11.15 -7.73 30.07
C GLU A 134 11.46 -6.67 29.00
N CYS A 135 10.45 -5.99 28.43
CA CYS A 135 10.68 -4.88 27.50
C CYS A 135 11.43 -3.73 28.16
N LYS A 136 11.10 -3.38 29.42
CA LYS A 136 11.88 -2.41 30.21
C LYS A 136 13.34 -2.81 30.36
N LEU A 137 13.63 -4.08 30.65
CA LEU A 137 15.00 -4.61 30.75
C LEU A 137 15.75 -4.52 29.41
N VAL A 138 15.09 -4.86 28.30
CA VAL A 138 15.70 -4.79 26.95
C VAL A 138 15.92 -3.35 26.51
N ARG A 139 14.98 -2.44 26.79
CA ARG A 139 15.12 -1.00 26.58
C ARG A 139 16.30 -0.40 27.33
N ALA A 140 16.46 -0.77 28.60
CA ALA A 140 17.59 -0.31 29.40
C ALA A 140 18.94 -0.86 28.88
N LYS A 141 18.94 -2.12 28.39
CA LYS A 141 20.10 -2.70 27.69
C LYS A 141 20.44 -1.97 26.38
N ALA A 142 19.44 -1.53 25.62
CA ALA A 142 19.67 -0.71 24.42
C ALA A 142 20.26 0.67 24.76
N TYR A 143 19.75 1.37 25.79
CA TYR A 143 20.38 2.61 26.27
C TYR A 143 21.82 2.38 26.73
N TYR A 144 22.09 1.33 27.51
CA TYR A 144 23.45 0.95 27.89
C TYR A 144 24.37 0.71 26.68
N ALA A 145 23.88 0.06 25.64
CA ALA A 145 24.66 -0.22 24.43
C ALA A 145 24.88 1.01 23.52
N LEU A 146 24.10 2.08 23.72
CA LEU A 146 24.26 3.39 23.06
C LEU A 146 25.15 4.37 23.84
N ALA A 147 25.65 3.99 25.02
CA ALA A 147 26.56 4.81 25.81
C ALA A 147 27.95 4.89 25.15
N ASP A 148 28.30 6.05 24.57
CA ASP A 148 29.65 6.39 24.08
C ASP A 148 30.38 7.36 25.04
N GLU A 149 31.63 7.72 24.77
CA GLU A 149 32.45 8.56 25.68
C GLU A 149 31.84 9.96 25.98
N ASN A 150 30.98 10.46 25.10
CA ASN A 150 30.36 11.78 25.21
C ASN A 150 28.96 11.72 25.82
N THR A 151 28.20 10.68 25.51
CA THR A 151 26.77 10.53 25.88
C THR A 151 26.52 9.53 27.02
N SER A 152 27.56 8.79 27.45
CA SER A 152 27.50 7.77 28.51
C SER A 152 26.71 8.22 29.72
N ASN A 153 26.98 9.42 30.24
CA ASN A 153 26.32 9.91 31.44
C ASN A 153 24.78 9.93 31.29
N VAL A 154 24.27 10.43 30.16
CA VAL A 154 22.82 10.52 29.89
C VAL A 154 22.20 9.14 29.71
N TYR A 155 22.82 8.28 28.89
CA TYR A 155 22.24 6.97 28.57
C TYR A 155 22.33 5.97 29.74
N LEU A 156 23.43 5.97 30.49
CA LEU A 156 23.58 5.13 31.70
C LEU A 156 22.58 5.53 32.79
N HIS A 157 22.30 6.83 32.98
CA HIS A 157 21.24 7.29 33.89
C HIS A 157 19.83 6.88 33.42
N LYS A 158 19.54 6.98 32.10
CA LYS A 158 18.26 6.47 31.54
C LYS A 158 18.10 4.97 31.79
N ALA A 159 19.13 4.17 31.51
CA ALA A 159 19.14 2.74 31.76
C ALA A 159 18.92 2.42 33.25
N MET A 160 19.67 3.07 34.15
CA MET A 160 19.54 2.89 35.60
C MET A 160 18.14 3.24 36.12
N ARG A 161 17.54 4.35 35.66
CA ARG A 161 16.18 4.76 36.04
C ARG A 161 15.14 3.71 35.64
N ILE A 162 15.23 3.17 34.42
CA ILE A 162 14.30 2.14 33.93
C ILE A 162 14.47 0.85 34.75
N ILE A 163 15.70 0.43 35.01
CA ILE A 163 16.01 -0.78 35.77
C ILE A 163 15.53 -0.71 37.22
N ASN A 164 15.66 0.45 37.87
CA ASN A 164 15.14 0.66 39.21
C ASN A 164 13.60 0.73 39.27
N SER A 165 12.92 0.88 38.11
CA SER A 165 11.44 0.85 38.01
C SER A 165 10.85 -0.54 37.73
N ILE A 166 11.69 -1.58 37.60
CA ILE A 166 11.26 -2.97 37.40
C ILE A 166 10.92 -3.59 38.77
N PRO A 167 9.70 -4.14 38.96
CA PRO A 167 9.34 -4.92 40.14
C PRO A 167 10.29 -6.12 40.34
N LYS A 168 10.53 -6.49 41.60
CA LYS A 168 11.43 -7.58 42.01
C LYS A 168 10.67 -8.81 42.54
N ASP A 169 9.45 -8.98 42.04
CA ASP A 169 8.52 -10.05 42.38
C ASP A 169 8.87 -11.38 41.70
N GLN A 170 9.29 -11.33 40.43
CA GLN A 170 9.69 -12.53 39.68
C GLN A 170 11.17 -12.85 39.84
N LEU A 171 11.50 -14.02 40.41
CA LEU A 171 12.90 -14.41 40.72
C LEU A 171 13.84 -14.41 39.50
N ALA A 172 13.42 -14.96 38.36
CA ALA A 172 14.27 -15.08 37.17
C ALA A 172 14.58 -13.69 36.56
N LEU A 173 13.55 -12.86 36.40
CA LEU A 173 13.70 -11.47 35.96
C LEU A 173 14.55 -10.66 36.95
N THR A 174 14.31 -10.84 38.25
CA THR A 174 15.05 -10.18 39.34
C THR A 174 16.56 -10.48 39.25
N ARG A 175 16.96 -11.74 39.01
CA ARG A 175 18.36 -12.11 38.76
C ARG A 175 18.95 -11.40 37.54
N ARG A 176 18.24 -11.40 36.39
CA ARG A 176 18.69 -10.69 35.17
C ARG A 176 18.83 -9.19 35.40
N THR A 177 17.92 -8.59 36.16
CA THR A 177 17.91 -7.17 36.55
C THR A 177 19.09 -6.83 37.45
N PHE A 178 19.32 -7.58 38.54
CA PHE A 178 20.47 -7.39 39.44
C PHE A 178 21.82 -7.53 38.73
N ARG A 179 21.97 -8.55 37.87
CA ARG A 179 23.17 -8.73 37.05
C ARG A 179 23.44 -7.51 36.16
N PHE A 180 22.40 -7.01 35.49
CA PHE A 180 22.54 -5.84 34.62
C PHE A 180 22.76 -4.54 35.41
N GLN A 181 22.22 -4.40 36.64
CA GLN A 181 22.60 -3.32 37.56
C GLN A 181 24.11 -3.34 37.88
N SER A 182 24.67 -4.53 38.11
CA SER A 182 26.12 -4.68 38.36
C SER A 182 26.96 -4.22 37.16
N SER A 183 26.63 -4.64 35.93
CA SER A 183 27.29 -4.16 34.71
C SER A 183 27.10 -2.65 34.46
N LEU A 184 25.93 -2.09 34.78
CA LEU A 184 25.69 -0.64 34.71
C LEU A 184 26.60 0.14 35.67
N TYR A 185 26.70 -0.30 36.93
CA TYR A 185 27.60 0.31 37.91
C TYR A 185 29.07 0.19 37.49
N GLN A 186 29.49 -0.93 36.91
CA GLN A 186 30.85 -1.11 36.40
C GLN A 186 31.19 -0.08 35.31
N VAL A 187 30.30 0.11 34.32
CA VAL A 187 30.54 1.08 33.23
C VAL A 187 30.43 2.53 33.71
N MET A 188 29.57 2.83 34.70
CA MET A 188 29.61 4.12 35.39
C MET A 188 30.98 4.33 36.07
N GLY A 189 31.53 3.32 36.75
CA GLY A 189 32.86 3.36 37.35
C GLY A 189 33.95 3.66 36.33
N MET A 190 33.92 2.97 35.17
CA MET A 190 34.84 3.22 34.05
C MET A 190 34.72 4.65 33.49
N TYR A 191 33.50 5.16 33.31
CA TYR A 191 33.27 6.53 32.87
C TYR A 191 33.91 7.55 33.83
N PHE A 192 33.72 7.38 35.14
CA PHE A 192 34.34 8.26 36.14
C PHE A 192 35.87 8.10 36.18
N LEU A 193 36.39 6.88 36.00
CA LEU A 193 37.82 6.60 35.91
C LEU A 193 38.47 7.33 34.72
N GLN A 194 37.82 7.30 33.55
CA GLN A 194 38.25 8.05 32.36
C GLN A 194 38.26 9.57 32.61
N LYS A 195 37.23 10.11 33.27
CA LYS A 195 37.17 11.52 33.71
C LYS A 195 38.08 11.86 34.90
N LYS A 196 38.94 10.93 35.33
CA LYS A 196 39.87 11.05 36.48
C LYS A 196 39.19 11.29 37.85
N GLN A 197 37.90 10.99 37.98
CA GLN A 197 37.13 11.15 39.23
C GLN A 197 37.24 9.86 40.07
N MET A 198 38.33 9.73 40.81
CA MET A 198 38.70 8.48 41.52
C MET A 198 37.65 8.02 42.55
N ASP A 199 37.11 8.93 43.37
CA ASP A 199 36.14 8.56 44.41
C ASP A 199 34.84 8.01 43.81
N SER A 200 34.32 8.67 42.78
CA SER A 200 33.17 8.20 42.01
C SER A 200 33.45 6.85 41.36
N ALA A 201 34.62 6.67 40.74
CA ALA A 201 35.01 5.40 40.13
C ALA A 201 35.04 4.27 41.18
N SER A 202 35.71 4.48 42.31
CA SER A 202 35.80 3.53 43.44
C SER A 202 34.43 3.17 44.01
N TYR A 203 33.57 4.17 44.22
CA TYR A 203 32.19 3.98 44.69
C TYR A 203 31.39 3.07 43.75
N TYR A 204 31.45 3.34 42.44
CA TYR A 204 30.70 2.58 41.45
C TYR A 204 31.27 1.17 41.22
N PHE A 205 32.60 0.99 41.23
CA PHE A 205 33.20 -0.36 41.21
C PHE A 205 32.85 -1.16 42.47
N THR A 206 32.88 -0.54 43.65
CA THR A 206 32.46 -1.17 44.91
C THR A 206 30.99 -1.58 44.87
N LYS A 207 30.10 -0.74 44.32
CA LYS A 207 28.68 -1.08 44.09
C LYS A 207 28.52 -2.23 43.12
N ALA A 208 29.22 -2.21 41.98
CA ALA A 208 29.18 -3.27 40.97
C ALA A 208 29.58 -4.62 41.59
N TYR A 209 30.70 -4.63 42.32
CA TYR A 209 31.21 -5.80 43.02
C TYR A 209 30.25 -6.31 44.10
N LYS A 210 29.74 -5.45 44.99
CA LYS A 210 28.74 -5.86 45.99
C LYS A 210 27.47 -6.43 45.33
N GLN A 211 27.04 -5.84 44.22
CA GLN A 211 25.85 -6.27 43.51
C GLN A 211 26.00 -7.66 42.84
N SER A 212 27.23 -8.10 42.53
CA SER A 212 27.46 -9.41 41.88
C SER A 212 27.26 -10.59 42.83
N PHE A 213 27.41 -10.42 44.15
CA PHE A 213 27.19 -11.47 45.15
C PHE A 213 25.71 -11.86 45.39
N HIS A 214 24.75 -11.11 44.84
CA HIS A 214 23.32 -11.41 45.00
C HIS A 214 22.79 -12.49 44.04
N ASP A 215 23.59 -12.97 43.10
CA ASP A 215 23.30 -14.15 42.25
C ASP A 215 24.53 -15.07 42.27
N ASP A 216 24.32 -16.38 42.20
CA ASP A 216 25.36 -17.42 42.37
C ASP A 216 26.19 -17.58 41.07
N VAL A 217 26.78 -16.48 40.61
CA VAL A 217 27.10 -16.23 39.19
C VAL A 217 28.53 -15.70 39.02
N LYS A 218 29.26 -16.36 38.11
CA LYS A 218 30.73 -16.48 38.12
C LYS A 218 31.63 -15.38 37.50
N PRO A 219 31.19 -14.32 36.80
CA PRO A 219 32.13 -13.35 36.22
C PRO A 219 32.58 -12.33 37.28
N LYS A 220 33.38 -12.73 38.29
CA LYS A 220 34.09 -11.72 39.12
C LYS A 220 35.17 -11.03 38.27
N SER A 221 35.68 -11.75 37.26
CA SER A 221 36.68 -11.36 36.26
C SER A 221 36.45 -9.96 35.68
N GLU A 222 35.24 -9.63 35.23
CA GLU A 222 34.92 -8.29 34.69
C GLU A 222 35.17 -7.18 35.73
N PHE A 223 34.81 -7.41 37.00
CA PHE A 223 35.09 -6.47 38.10
C PHE A 223 36.57 -6.48 38.51
N LEU A 224 37.24 -7.63 38.46
CA LEU A 224 38.67 -7.74 38.75
C LEU A 224 39.51 -6.93 37.74
N VAL A 225 39.21 -6.97 36.44
CA VAL A 225 39.84 -6.05 35.47
C VAL A 225 39.56 -4.59 35.85
N SER A 226 38.33 -4.27 36.26
CA SER A 226 37.94 -2.91 36.62
C SER A 226 38.71 -2.36 37.84
N PHE A 227 38.97 -3.20 38.85
CA PHE A 227 39.85 -2.85 39.96
C PHE A 227 41.32 -2.74 39.53
N GLY A 228 41.77 -3.61 38.62
CA GLY A 228 43.11 -3.51 38.04
C GLY A 228 43.32 -2.16 37.33
N ASP A 229 42.39 -1.79 36.45
CA ASP A 229 42.39 -0.52 35.72
C ASP A 229 42.37 0.69 36.69
N TYR A 230 41.59 0.59 37.76
CA TYR A 230 41.53 1.60 38.83
C TYR A 230 42.89 1.81 39.51
N TYR A 231 43.52 0.73 40.00
CA TYR A 231 44.83 0.84 40.66
C TYR A 231 45.95 1.25 39.70
N GLN A 232 45.91 0.80 38.44
CA GLN A 232 46.86 1.24 37.42
C GLN A 232 46.73 2.73 37.14
N LYS A 233 45.50 3.28 37.17
CA LYS A 233 45.27 4.73 37.02
C LYS A 233 45.75 5.56 38.20
N LEU A 234 45.80 4.97 39.40
CA LEU A 234 46.43 5.55 40.59
C LEU A 234 47.97 5.41 40.58
N GLY A 235 48.55 4.67 39.64
CA GLY A 235 49.99 4.38 39.58
C GLY A 235 50.45 3.19 40.43
N ASP A 236 49.51 2.45 41.04
CA ASP A 236 49.78 1.27 41.86
C ASP A 236 49.78 0.00 40.97
N ASP A 237 50.86 -0.18 40.23
CA ASP A 237 51.03 -1.31 39.29
C ASP A 237 51.03 -2.67 40.01
N ASP A 238 51.44 -2.73 41.29
CA ASP A 238 51.46 -3.97 42.07
C ASP A 238 50.05 -4.44 42.43
N LYS A 239 49.18 -3.53 42.90
CA LYS A 239 47.76 -3.87 43.07
C LYS A 239 47.10 -4.13 41.72
N ALA A 240 47.41 -3.35 40.68
CA ALA A 240 46.85 -3.57 39.35
C ALA A 240 47.15 -4.98 38.82
N LEU A 241 48.43 -5.37 38.83
CA LEU A 241 48.88 -6.70 38.41
C LEU A 241 48.23 -7.81 39.23
N LYS A 242 48.12 -7.65 40.55
CA LYS A 242 47.42 -8.62 41.42
C LYS A 242 45.97 -8.85 40.97
N TYR A 243 45.22 -7.79 40.66
CA TYR A 243 43.84 -7.91 40.20
C TYR A 243 43.74 -8.52 38.78
N TYR A 244 44.64 -8.15 37.87
CA TYR A 244 44.69 -8.76 36.53
C TYR A 244 45.04 -10.26 36.56
N LEU A 245 45.98 -10.66 37.42
CA LEU A 245 46.34 -12.08 37.59
C LEU A 245 45.20 -12.89 38.24
N LEU A 246 44.49 -12.32 39.22
CA LEU A 246 43.28 -12.94 39.79
C LEU A 246 42.19 -13.13 38.73
N CYS A 247 42.01 -12.16 37.84
CA CYS A 247 41.09 -12.27 36.70
C CYS A 247 41.50 -13.42 35.76
N MET A 248 42.78 -13.47 35.36
CA MET A 248 43.32 -14.53 34.49
C MET A 248 43.17 -15.92 35.11
N ASP A 249 43.44 -16.07 36.40
CA ASP A 249 43.28 -17.32 37.14
C ASP A 249 41.81 -17.76 37.21
N GLU A 250 40.87 -16.84 37.44
CA GLU A 250 39.43 -17.16 37.40
C GLU A 250 38.96 -17.60 36.01
N ILE A 251 39.43 -16.95 34.95
CA ILE A 251 39.13 -17.33 33.55
C ILE A 251 39.66 -18.73 33.25
N ASN A 252 40.90 -19.05 33.67
CA ASN A 252 41.50 -20.36 33.44
C ASN A 252 40.81 -21.48 34.25
N ARG A 253 40.25 -21.17 35.42
CA ARG A 253 39.50 -22.12 36.27
C ARG A 253 38.04 -22.31 35.86
N SER A 254 37.52 -21.46 34.98
CA SER A 254 36.19 -21.62 34.45
C SER A 254 36.25 -22.30 33.09
N ASP A 255 35.41 -23.32 32.86
CA ASP A 255 35.13 -23.86 31.51
C ASP A 255 34.50 -22.80 30.57
N THR A 256 34.36 -21.56 31.06
CA THR A 256 33.67 -20.45 30.42
C THR A 256 34.65 -19.39 29.92
N ALA A 257 35.64 -19.81 29.13
CA ALA A 257 36.55 -18.95 28.37
C ALA A 257 35.85 -17.91 27.45
N ALA A 258 34.52 -17.96 27.34
CA ALA A 258 33.67 -17.06 26.56
C ALA A 258 33.47 -15.65 27.17
N PHE A 259 33.78 -15.41 28.45
CA PHE A 259 33.39 -14.16 29.12
C PHE A 259 34.35 -12.97 28.96
N THR A 260 35.63 -13.17 28.62
CA THR A 260 36.49 -12.00 28.31
C THR A 260 36.15 -11.41 26.95
N ARG A 261 35.43 -10.29 27.03
CA ARG A 261 35.19 -9.33 25.95
C ARG A 261 36.49 -8.76 25.37
N ASP A 262 37.60 -8.84 26.13
CA ASP A 262 38.89 -8.24 25.83
C ASP A 262 40.06 -9.14 26.31
N GLY A 263 40.17 -10.34 25.73
CA GLY A 263 41.21 -11.33 26.08
C GLY A 263 42.63 -10.81 25.85
N PRO A 264 42.96 -10.35 24.63
CA PRO A 264 44.25 -9.72 24.34
C PRO A 264 44.54 -8.51 25.23
N GLY A 265 43.57 -7.62 25.50
CA GLY A 265 43.77 -6.44 26.33
C GLY A 265 44.11 -6.73 27.79
N LEU A 266 43.60 -7.83 28.38
CA LEU A 266 44.04 -8.27 29.71
C LEU A 266 45.49 -8.74 29.70
N LEU A 267 45.89 -9.51 28.69
CA LEU A 267 47.27 -9.99 28.55
C LEU A 267 48.24 -8.83 28.26
N GLU A 268 47.82 -7.85 27.46
CA GLU A 268 48.55 -6.60 27.20
C GLU A 268 48.81 -5.83 28.51
N LYS A 269 47.77 -5.61 29.32
CA LYS A 269 47.88 -4.92 30.61
C LYS A 269 48.87 -5.62 31.57
N ILE A 270 48.84 -6.95 31.63
CA ILE A 270 49.78 -7.76 32.42
C ILE A 270 51.21 -7.64 31.86
N TYR A 271 51.36 -7.81 30.54
CA TYR A 271 52.64 -7.71 29.83
C TYR A 271 53.31 -6.34 30.04
N LEU A 272 52.56 -5.25 29.86
CA LEU A 272 53.06 -3.89 30.01
C LEU A 272 53.54 -3.59 31.44
N ILE A 273 52.87 -4.14 32.47
CA ILE A 273 53.35 -3.99 33.86
C ILE A 273 54.66 -4.77 34.08
N TYR A 274 54.76 -6.04 33.64
CA TYR A 274 56.01 -6.79 33.77
C TYR A 274 57.17 -6.13 33.02
N HIS A 275 56.90 -5.63 31.80
CA HIS A 275 57.87 -4.87 31.01
C HIS A 275 58.34 -3.61 31.74
N LYS A 276 57.41 -2.78 32.24
CA LYS A 276 57.70 -1.56 33.03
C LYS A 276 58.52 -1.85 34.28
N LYS A 277 58.30 -3.00 34.93
CA LYS A 277 59.02 -3.46 36.12
C LYS A 277 60.38 -4.13 35.82
N GLY A 278 60.71 -4.36 34.55
CA GLY A 278 61.93 -5.08 34.14
C GLY A 278 61.91 -6.59 34.44
N ASP A 279 60.75 -7.17 34.75
CA ASP A 279 60.61 -8.59 35.10
C ASP A 279 60.60 -9.46 33.84
N LYS A 280 61.79 -9.65 33.26
CA LYS A 280 61.97 -10.37 31.98
C LYS A 280 61.41 -11.79 31.99
N LYS A 281 61.46 -12.48 33.13
CA LYS A 281 60.98 -13.85 33.28
C LYS A 281 59.46 -13.95 33.12
N ASN A 282 58.71 -13.06 33.78
CA ASN A 282 57.26 -13.07 33.67
C ASN A 282 56.76 -12.34 32.41
N GLU A 283 57.49 -11.32 31.93
CA GLU A 283 57.26 -10.68 30.62
C GLU A 283 57.26 -11.72 29.49
N GLU A 284 58.32 -12.53 29.39
CA GLU A 284 58.45 -13.57 28.35
C GLU A 284 57.33 -14.62 28.41
N LYS A 285 56.95 -15.05 29.62
CA LYS A 285 55.87 -16.02 29.85
C LYS A 285 54.51 -15.54 29.33
N ILE A 286 54.22 -14.24 29.42
CA ILE A 286 52.95 -13.66 28.94
C ILE A 286 53.04 -13.25 27.47
N ARG A 287 54.21 -12.77 27.01
CA ARG A 287 54.46 -12.26 25.65
C ARG A 287 53.98 -13.21 24.55
N GLY A 288 54.32 -14.49 24.64
CA GLY A 288 53.91 -15.49 23.64
C GLY A 288 52.39 -15.66 23.54
N LYS A 289 51.72 -15.77 24.70
CA LYS A 289 50.26 -15.90 24.77
C LYS A 289 49.55 -14.63 24.26
N TYR A 290 50.06 -13.45 24.62
CA TYR A 290 49.54 -12.17 24.16
C TYR A 290 49.54 -12.07 22.63
N TYR A 291 50.69 -12.26 21.97
CA TYR A 291 50.78 -12.14 20.51
C TYR A 291 49.96 -13.21 19.78
N GLN A 292 49.87 -14.44 20.32
CA GLN A 292 49.00 -15.47 19.76
C GLN A 292 47.52 -15.05 19.80
N GLU A 293 47.00 -14.70 20.98
CA GLU A 293 45.60 -14.29 21.14
C GLU A 293 45.28 -13.02 20.33
N GLN A 294 46.22 -12.07 20.24
CA GLN A 294 46.06 -10.86 19.44
C GLN A 294 45.96 -11.18 17.93
N HIS A 295 46.83 -12.04 17.41
CA HIS A 295 46.80 -12.45 16.00
C HIS A 295 45.54 -13.25 15.64
N GLU A 296 45.14 -14.20 16.50
CA GLU A 296 43.90 -14.95 16.34
C GLU A 296 42.67 -14.02 16.37
N PHE A 297 42.61 -13.08 17.32
CA PHE A 297 41.55 -12.07 17.40
C PHE A 297 41.49 -11.20 16.15
N ALA A 298 42.62 -10.69 15.65
CA ALA A 298 42.67 -9.85 14.45
C ALA A 298 42.21 -10.61 13.19
N ARG A 299 42.64 -11.87 13.03
CA ARG A 299 42.21 -12.75 11.93
C ARG A 299 40.70 -12.99 11.97
N ASP A 300 40.18 -13.35 13.13
CA ASP A 300 38.77 -13.70 13.31
C ASP A 300 37.86 -12.47 13.18
N LEU A 301 38.32 -11.30 13.64
CA LEU A 301 37.65 -10.02 13.42
C LEU A 301 37.57 -9.70 11.92
N ASN A 302 38.70 -9.73 11.20
CA ASN A 302 38.74 -9.45 9.76
C ASN A 302 37.84 -10.40 8.96
N HIS A 303 37.85 -11.71 9.28
CA HIS A 303 36.96 -12.69 8.64
C HIS A 303 35.48 -12.35 8.88
N ASN A 304 35.09 -12.07 10.12
CA ASN A 304 33.71 -11.76 10.47
C ASN A 304 33.23 -10.42 9.86
N VAL A 305 34.10 -9.41 9.80
CA VAL A 305 33.80 -8.12 9.14
C VAL A 305 33.52 -8.34 7.65
N LEU A 306 34.46 -8.93 6.90
CA LEU A 306 34.31 -9.16 5.46
C LEU A 306 33.05 -9.98 5.13
N LYS A 307 32.81 -11.05 5.90
CA LYS A 307 31.63 -11.90 5.76
C LYS A 307 30.33 -11.14 6.02
N THR A 308 30.30 -10.29 7.04
CA THR A 308 29.10 -9.51 7.39
C THR A 308 28.84 -8.38 6.39
N VAL A 309 29.88 -7.68 5.92
CA VAL A 309 29.75 -6.67 4.84
C VAL A 309 29.14 -7.32 3.60
N ASN A 310 29.70 -8.46 3.16
CA ASN A 310 29.19 -9.17 1.99
C ASN A 310 27.74 -9.66 2.15
N LEU A 311 27.35 -10.13 3.35
CA LEU A 311 25.96 -10.51 3.64
C LEU A 311 25.00 -9.32 3.55
N GLU A 312 25.33 -8.18 4.16
CA GLU A 312 24.45 -7.01 4.15
C GLU A 312 24.41 -6.32 2.76
N LEU A 313 25.51 -6.32 2.00
CA LEU A 313 25.51 -5.92 0.59
C LEU A 313 24.61 -6.83 -0.25
N ASN A 314 24.74 -8.15 -0.10
CA ASN A 314 23.91 -9.12 -0.83
C ASN A 314 22.42 -9.00 -0.48
N LYS A 315 22.06 -8.71 0.77
CA LYS A 315 20.67 -8.40 1.17
C LYS A 315 20.14 -7.17 0.43
N LYS A 316 20.86 -6.04 0.50
CA LYS A 316 20.47 -4.80 -0.19
C LYS A 316 20.37 -4.95 -1.70
N MET A 317 21.31 -5.68 -2.32
CA MET A 317 21.25 -5.99 -3.75
C MET A 317 20.02 -6.85 -4.09
N LYS A 318 19.68 -7.85 -3.27
CA LYS A 318 18.50 -8.69 -3.47
C LYS A 318 17.19 -7.89 -3.29
N GLU A 319 17.11 -7.04 -2.28
CA GLU A 319 15.95 -6.15 -2.06
C GLU A 319 15.75 -5.18 -3.23
N SER A 320 16.84 -4.55 -3.68
CA SER A 320 16.83 -3.68 -4.87
C SER A 320 16.42 -4.42 -6.14
N TYR A 321 16.90 -5.65 -6.34
CA TYR A 321 16.52 -6.51 -7.46
C TYR A 321 15.03 -6.90 -7.42
N GLU A 322 14.51 -7.34 -6.27
CA GLU A 322 13.08 -7.67 -6.12
C GLU A 322 12.19 -6.43 -6.29
N HIS A 323 12.62 -5.26 -5.79
CA HIS A 323 11.91 -4.00 -6.01
C HIS A 323 11.88 -3.62 -7.51
N LYS A 324 13.03 -3.72 -8.20
CA LYS A 324 13.12 -3.47 -9.65
C LYS A 324 12.23 -4.43 -10.44
N LYS A 325 12.24 -5.73 -10.09
CA LYS A 325 11.40 -6.77 -10.71
C LYS A 325 9.90 -6.50 -10.50
N LYS A 326 9.47 -6.14 -9.29
CA LYS A 326 8.08 -5.74 -8.99
C LYS A 326 7.65 -4.50 -9.78
N SER A 327 8.52 -3.49 -9.86
CA SER A 327 8.27 -2.29 -10.66
C SER A 327 8.12 -2.61 -12.16
N GLN A 328 9.00 -3.44 -12.73
CA GLN A 328 8.89 -3.90 -14.11
C GLN A 328 7.58 -4.67 -14.39
N LEU A 329 7.16 -5.55 -13.47
CA LEU A 329 5.89 -6.26 -13.57
C LEU A 329 4.68 -5.30 -13.51
N ALA A 330 4.72 -4.29 -12.65
CA ALA A 330 3.66 -3.28 -12.57
C ALA A 330 3.55 -2.48 -13.88
N ILE A 331 4.66 -2.05 -14.47
CA ILE A 331 4.70 -1.37 -15.78
C ILE A 331 4.09 -2.26 -16.88
N PHE A 332 4.43 -3.55 -16.92
CA PHE A 332 3.87 -4.49 -17.88
C PHE A 332 2.33 -4.64 -17.72
N CYS A 333 1.84 -4.72 -16.49
CA CYS A 333 0.40 -4.76 -16.21
C CYS A 333 -0.32 -3.48 -16.66
N ILE A 334 0.30 -2.30 -16.46
CA ILE A 334 -0.24 -1.02 -16.92
C ILE A 334 -0.32 -0.98 -18.45
N ILE A 335 0.71 -1.44 -19.16
CA ILE A 335 0.72 -1.50 -20.64
C ILE A 335 -0.40 -2.41 -21.15
N ILE A 336 -0.58 -3.61 -20.57
CA ILE A 336 -1.69 -4.51 -20.93
C ILE A 336 -3.05 -3.84 -20.67
N PHE A 337 -3.23 -3.16 -19.53
CA PHE A 337 -4.46 -2.45 -19.21
C PHE A 337 -4.77 -1.34 -20.23
N VAL A 338 -3.78 -0.54 -20.63
CA VAL A 338 -3.94 0.49 -21.66
C VAL A 338 -4.32 -0.12 -23.01
N ILE A 339 -3.70 -1.23 -23.42
CA ILE A 339 -4.07 -1.96 -24.64
C ILE A 339 -5.52 -2.45 -24.57
N LEU A 340 -5.95 -3.03 -23.44
CA LEU A 340 -7.34 -3.46 -23.25
C LEU A 340 -8.32 -2.29 -23.35
N VAL A 341 -8.01 -1.13 -22.74
CA VAL A 341 -8.84 0.09 -22.85
C VAL A 341 -8.97 0.56 -24.30
N ILE A 342 -7.88 0.55 -25.08
CA ILE A 342 -7.89 0.92 -26.50
C ILE A 342 -8.71 -0.08 -27.34
N VAL A 343 -8.58 -1.38 -27.07
CA VAL A 343 -9.35 -2.43 -27.77
C VAL A 343 -10.84 -2.33 -27.43
N THR A 344 -11.22 -2.14 -26.16
CA THR A 344 -12.63 -1.95 -25.78
C THR A 344 -13.20 -0.66 -26.35
N SER A 345 -12.43 0.43 -26.38
CA SER A 345 -12.89 1.71 -26.92
C SER A 345 -13.10 1.65 -28.43
N SER A 346 -12.20 1.00 -29.17
CA SER A 346 -12.34 0.80 -30.62
C SER A 346 -13.50 -0.15 -30.96
N TYR A 347 -13.71 -1.21 -30.18
CA TYR A 347 -14.87 -2.09 -30.32
C TYR A 347 -16.22 -1.35 -30.11
N LEU A 348 -16.32 -0.55 -29.04
CA LEU A 348 -17.51 0.28 -28.78
C LEU A 348 -17.73 1.35 -29.86
N TYR A 349 -16.66 1.96 -30.36
CA TYR A 349 -16.71 2.89 -31.50
C TYR A 349 -17.28 2.21 -32.76
N ILE A 350 -16.80 1.01 -33.11
CA ILE A 350 -17.30 0.25 -34.28
C ILE A 350 -18.80 -0.08 -34.12
N ILE A 351 -19.24 -0.52 -32.94
CA ILE A 351 -20.67 -0.81 -32.68
C ILE A 351 -21.54 0.44 -32.80
N THR A 352 -21.14 1.54 -32.17
CA THR A 352 -21.92 2.79 -32.19
C THR A 352 -21.97 3.40 -33.59
N HIS A 353 -20.86 3.35 -34.34
CA HIS A 353 -20.80 3.77 -35.73
C HIS A 353 -21.72 2.92 -36.64
N ARG A 354 -21.69 1.58 -36.49
CA ARG A 354 -22.61 0.68 -37.23
C ARG A 354 -24.08 0.98 -36.93
N LYS A 355 -24.46 1.19 -35.67
CA LYS A 355 -25.84 1.55 -35.28
C LYS A 355 -26.26 2.90 -35.86
N LYS A 356 -25.40 3.93 -35.80
CA LYS A 356 -25.67 5.24 -36.41
C LYS A 356 -25.92 5.13 -37.92
N ASN A 357 -25.08 4.38 -38.63
CA ASN A 357 -25.21 4.23 -40.08
C ASN A 357 -26.50 3.49 -40.47
N ALA A 358 -26.90 2.44 -39.74
CA ALA A 358 -28.18 1.76 -39.97
C ALA A 358 -29.39 2.71 -39.82
N ILE A 359 -29.40 3.54 -38.76
CA ILE A 359 -30.46 4.54 -38.54
C ILE A 359 -30.47 5.61 -39.65
N ILE A 360 -29.31 5.99 -40.18
CA ILE A 360 -29.23 6.93 -41.31
C ILE A 360 -29.85 6.30 -42.58
N THR A 361 -29.54 5.04 -42.88
CA THR A 361 -30.12 4.32 -44.02
C THR A 361 -31.64 4.16 -43.88
N GLU A 362 -32.15 3.81 -42.69
CA GLU A 362 -33.59 3.72 -42.42
C GLU A 362 -34.30 5.08 -42.61
N LYS A 363 -33.70 6.17 -42.11
CA LYS A 363 -34.23 7.54 -42.34
C LYS A 363 -34.24 7.92 -43.82
N GLN A 364 -33.22 7.56 -44.59
CA GLN A 364 -33.17 7.80 -46.03
C GLN A 364 -34.28 7.02 -46.77
N GLN A 365 -34.53 5.76 -46.42
CA GLN A 365 -35.63 4.97 -46.98
C GLN A 365 -37.00 5.57 -46.65
N MET A 366 -37.21 6.03 -45.41
CA MET A 366 -38.43 6.73 -44.99
C MET A 366 -38.68 8.03 -45.75
N LEU A 367 -37.64 8.81 -46.07
CA LEU A 367 -37.76 10.04 -46.87
C LEU A 367 -38.23 9.72 -48.30
N ILE A 368 -37.58 8.77 -48.97
CA ILE A 368 -37.94 8.32 -50.33
C ILE A 368 -39.39 7.80 -50.38
N LEU A 369 -39.84 7.11 -49.34
CA LEU A 369 -41.22 6.60 -49.28
C LEU A 369 -42.25 7.72 -49.14
N LYS A 370 -41.96 8.77 -48.36
CA LYS A 370 -42.82 9.95 -48.24
C LYS A 370 -42.90 10.73 -49.54
N GLU A 371 -41.77 10.97 -50.22
CA GLU A 371 -41.75 11.66 -51.52
C GLU A 371 -42.66 10.98 -52.55
N ARG A 372 -42.60 9.63 -52.64
CA ARG A 372 -43.50 8.86 -53.51
C ARG A 372 -44.97 9.01 -53.16
N GLN A 373 -45.32 9.11 -51.88
CA GLN A 373 -46.70 9.33 -51.44
C GLN A 373 -47.19 10.73 -51.84
N THR A 374 -46.38 11.77 -51.66
CA THR A 374 -46.70 13.14 -52.06
C THR A 374 -46.97 13.25 -53.56
N VAL A 375 -46.12 12.65 -54.40
CA VAL A 375 -46.28 12.64 -55.87
C VAL A 375 -47.52 11.86 -56.31
N ASN A 376 -47.88 10.75 -55.63
CA ASN A 376 -49.11 10.03 -55.96
C ASN A 376 -50.37 10.84 -55.61
N LEU A 377 -50.31 11.63 -54.53
CA LEU A 377 -51.42 12.50 -54.12
C LEU A 377 -51.64 13.65 -55.11
N SER A 378 -50.58 14.33 -55.55
CA SER A 378 -50.70 15.45 -56.50
C SER A 378 -51.32 15.01 -57.83
N LEU A 379 -50.84 13.89 -58.41
CA LEU A 379 -51.36 13.34 -59.66
C LEU A 379 -52.87 12.99 -59.60
N ARG A 380 -53.37 12.54 -58.43
CA ARG A 380 -54.80 12.27 -58.23
C ARG A 380 -55.65 13.53 -58.16
N VAL A 381 -55.11 14.61 -57.60
CA VAL A 381 -55.81 15.91 -57.52
C VAL A 381 -55.87 16.58 -58.90
N GLU A 382 -54.77 16.54 -59.65
CA GLU A 382 -54.69 17.09 -61.01
C GLU A 382 -55.70 16.41 -61.96
N GLY A 383 -55.73 15.08 -62.00
CA GLY A 383 -56.67 14.34 -62.86
C GLY A 383 -58.15 14.58 -62.54
N ALA A 384 -58.50 14.80 -61.27
CA ALA A 384 -59.87 15.13 -60.86
C ALA A 384 -60.28 16.57 -61.25
N LEU A 385 -59.33 17.51 -61.27
CA LEU A 385 -59.58 18.88 -61.71
C LEU A 385 -59.79 18.96 -63.22
N ASP A 386 -59.01 18.20 -64.01
CA ASP A 386 -59.16 18.13 -65.47
C ASP A 386 -60.54 17.59 -65.89
N GLU A 387 -61.07 16.58 -65.19
CA GLU A 387 -62.40 16.03 -65.43
C GLU A 387 -63.52 17.08 -65.22
N VAL A 388 -63.41 17.88 -64.16
CA VAL A 388 -64.33 18.99 -63.86
C VAL A 388 -64.23 20.08 -64.94
N ILE A 389 -63.01 20.43 -65.37
CA ILE A 389 -62.77 21.43 -66.42
C ILE A 389 -63.32 20.97 -67.77
N ASP A 390 -63.13 19.70 -68.17
CA ASP A 390 -63.70 19.15 -69.41
C ASP A 390 -65.23 19.14 -69.39
N ALA A 391 -65.83 18.77 -68.24
CA ALA A 391 -67.28 18.80 -68.06
C ALA A 391 -67.85 20.22 -68.19
N ALA A 392 -67.14 21.22 -67.65
CA ALA A 392 -67.51 22.63 -67.77
C ALA A 392 -67.45 23.12 -69.24
N LYS A 393 -66.34 22.88 -69.93
CA LYS A 393 -66.10 23.31 -71.32
C LYS A 393 -67.12 22.73 -72.30
N LYS A 394 -67.51 21.46 -72.10
CA LYS A 394 -68.48 20.74 -72.95
C LYS A 394 -69.93 20.89 -72.49
N ASN A 395 -70.21 21.74 -71.50
CA ASN A 395 -71.54 21.96 -70.93
C ASN A 395 -72.27 20.66 -70.50
N LYS A 396 -71.52 19.68 -70.00
CA LYS A 396 -72.09 18.39 -69.58
C LYS A 396 -72.97 18.62 -68.36
N ILE A 397 -74.12 17.95 -68.30
CA ILE A 397 -75.04 17.94 -67.12
C ILE A 397 -74.28 17.55 -65.83
N GLN A 398 -73.27 16.70 -65.96
CA GLN A 398 -72.39 16.23 -64.90
C GLN A 398 -71.45 17.31 -64.31
N PHE A 399 -71.29 18.46 -64.96
CA PHE A 399 -70.39 19.53 -64.48
C PHE A 399 -70.66 19.92 -63.03
N TRP A 400 -71.93 20.21 -62.70
CA TRP A 400 -72.31 20.67 -61.37
C TRP A 400 -72.04 19.63 -60.26
N PRO A 401 -72.49 18.36 -60.35
CA PRO A 401 -72.18 17.36 -59.32
C PRO A 401 -70.68 16.99 -59.26
N LEU A 402 -69.94 17.00 -60.38
CA LEU A 402 -68.49 16.80 -60.37
C LEU A 402 -67.77 17.95 -59.65
N PHE A 403 -68.17 19.20 -59.92
CA PHE A 403 -67.63 20.38 -59.23
C PHE A 403 -67.93 20.34 -57.73
N GLN A 404 -69.15 20.01 -57.31
CA GLN A 404 -69.51 19.84 -55.90
C GLN A 404 -68.74 18.70 -55.22
N LYS A 405 -68.40 17.62 -55.94
CA LYS A 405 -67.58 16.53 -55.40
C LYS A 405 -66.13 16.95 -55.15
N LEU A 406 -65.57 17.83 -55.99
CA LEU A 406 -64.22 18.38 -55.81
C LEU A 406 -64.18 19.53 -54.79
N HIS A 407 -65.28 20.27 -54.66
CA HIS A 407 -65.42 21.45 -53.80
C HIS A 407 -66.69 21.37 -52.92
N PRO A 408 -66.74 20.44 -51.94
CA PRO A 408 -67.96 20.13 -51.18
C PRO A 408 -68.53 21.34 -50.43
N ASP A 409 -67.67 22.16 -49.83
CA ASP A 409 -68.09 23.34 -49.06
C ASP A 409 -68.48 24.56 -49.92
N PHE A 410 -68.24 24.54 -51.24
CA PHE A 410 -68.44 25.71 -52.11
C PHE A 410 -69.87 26.26 -52.06
N VAL A 411 -70.87 25.37 -52.08
CA VAL A 411 -72.28 25.77 -51.98
C VAL A 411 -72.58 26.38 -50.62
N LYS A 412 -72.17 25.70 -49.54
CA LYS A 412 -72.36 26.13 -48.14
C LYS A 412 -71.76 27.52 -47.90
N ILE A 413 -70.56 27.77 -48.41
CA ILE A 413 -69.84 29.04 -48.28
C ILE A 413 -70.59 30.17 -49.02
N LEU A 414 -71.06 29.93 -50.26
CA LEU A 414 -71.77 30.95 -51.03
C LEU A 414 -73.20 31.22 -50.52
N THR A 415 -73.94 30.20 -50.11
CA THR A 415 -75.27 30.38 -49.52
C THR A 415 -75.21 31.01 -48.13
N GLY A 416 -74.08 30.87 -47.41
CA GLY A 416 -73.81 31.63 -46.19
C GLY A 416 -73.71 33.15 -46.39
N VAL A 417 -73.36 33.62 -47.60
CA VAL A 417 -73.33 35.05 -47.94
C VAL A 417 -74.68 35.55 -48.46
N ASN A 418 -75.36 34.77 -49.30
CA ASN A 418 -76.71 35.08 -49.76
C ASN A 418 -77.53 33.77 -49.92
N PRO A 419 -78.46 33.47 -48.99
CA PRO A 419 -79.25 32.24 -49.02
C PRO A 419 -80.16 32.10 -50.25
N ASP A 420 -80.57 33.20 -50.87
CA ASP A 420 -81.53 33.21 -51.98
C ASP A 420 -80.89 32.86 -53.35
N LEU A 421 -79.58 32.57 -53.41
CA LEU A 421 -78.87 32.30 -54.66
C LEU A 421 -79.43 31.05 -55.36
N LYS A 422 -79.83 31.21 -56.63
CA LYS A 422 -80.39 30.11 -57.43
C LYS A 422 -79.27 29.21 -57.93
N THR A 423 -79.58 27.95 -58.19
CA THR A 423 -78.62 26.97 -58.74
C THR A 423 -77.92 27.47 -60.01
N THR A 424 -78.61 28.22 -60.87
CA THR A 424 -78.04 28.83 -62.08
C THR A 424 -76.98 29.90 -61.80
N GLU A 425 -77.05 30.57 -60.65
CA GLU A 425 -76.07 31.56 -60.18
C GLU A 425 -74.91 30.87 -59.45
N LEU A 426 -75.18 29.82 -58.67
CA LEU A 426 -74.13 28.99 -58.05
C LEU A 426 -73.27 28.26 -59.11
N ILE A 427 -73.89 27.75 -60.18
CA ILE A 427 -73.19 27.22 -61.36
C ILE A 427 -72.35 28.31 -62.01
N LEU A 428 -72.87 29.54 -62.17
CA LEU A 428 -72.10 30.67 -62.69
C LEU A 428 -70.91 31.03 -61.79
N CYS A 429 -71.07 30.98 -60.47
CA CYS A 429 -69.96 31.11 -59.51
C CYS A 429 -68.90 30.02 -59.71
N ALA A 430 -69.28 28.76 -59.94
CA ALA A 430 -68.34 27.67 -60.20
C ALA A 430 -67.55 27.88 -61.49
N PHE A 431 -68.20 28.30 -62.59
CA PHE A 431 -67.50 28.69 -63.82
C PHE A 431 -66.47 29.83 -63.56
N ILE A 432 -66.84 30.82 -62.76
CA ILE A 432 -65.95 31.95 -62.40
C ILE A 432 -64.81 31.52 -61.47
N PHE A 433 -65.06 30.58 -60.55
CA PHE A 433 -64.07 30.02 -59.63
C PHE A 433 -63.02 29.20 -60.38
N LEU A 434 -63.42 28.39 -61.37
CA LEU A 434 -62.51 27.69 -62.28
C LEU A 434 -61.70 28.65 -63.20
N GLY A 435 -62.04 29.93 -63.21
CA GLY A 435 -61.28 30.97 -63.91
C GLY A 435 -61.73 31.25 -65.34
N PHE A 436 -62.86 30.68 -65.78
CA PHE A 436 -63.38 30.92 -67.12
C PHE A 436 -63.79 32.39 -67.30
N ASN A 437 -63.35 32.99 -68.40
CA ASN A 437 -63.64 34.38 -68.70
C ASN A 437 -65.06 34.53 -69.29
N THR A 438 -65.53 35.77 -69.45
CA THR A 438 -66.91 36.04 -69.87
C THR A 438 -67.22 35.59 -71.31
N LYS A 439 -66.21 35.43 -72.18
CA LYS A 439 -66.36 34.81 -73.51
C LYS A 439 -66.48 33.30 -73.39
N ASP A 440 -65.57 32.65 -72.67
CA ASP A 440 -65.57 31.20 -72.45
C ASP A 440 -66.90 30.71 -71.89
N ILE A 441 -67.42 31.38 -70.85
CA ILE A 441 -68.72 31.02 -70.25
C ILE A 441 -69.88 31.21 -71.24
N ALA A 442 -69.81 32.20 -72.11
CA ALA A 442 -70.82 32.45 -73.14
C ALA A 442 -70.80 31.35 -74.22
N GLU A 443 -69.61 30.96 -74.66
CA GLU A 443 -69.37 29.85 -75.58
C GLU A 443 -69.88 28.52 -74.98
N TYR A 444 -69.38 28.14 -73.79
CA TYR A 444 -69.72 26.85 -73.18
C TYR A 444 -71.21 26.76 -72.81
N THR A 445 -71.81 27.83 -72.26
CA THR A 445 -73.23 27.79 -71.88
C THR A 445 -74.20 28.11 -73.01
N PHE A 446 -73.71 28.26 -74.25
CA PHE A 446 -74.48 28.64 -75.45
C PHE A 446 -75.35 29.90 -75.26
N LYS A 447 -74.78 30.94 -74.65
CA LYS A 447 -75.46 32.22 -74.34
C LYS A 447 -74.75 33.37 -75.02
N ALA A 448 -75.48 34.43 -75.37
CA ALA A 448 -74.86 35.66 -75.84
C ALA A 448 -73.91 36.24 -74.77
N VAL A 449 -72.74 36.74 -75.19
CA VAL A 449 -71.73 37.34 -74.28
C VAL A 449 -72.35 38.45 -73.42
N GLN A 450 -73.29 39.23 -73.95
CA GLN A 450 -73.99 40.26 -73.20
C GLN A 450 -74.90 39.68 -72.11
N THR A 451 -75.54 38.53 -72.33
CA THR A 451 -76.32 37.81 -71.31
C THR A 451 -75.42 37.36 -70.15
N VAL A 452 -74.22 36.85 -70.44
CA VAL A 452 -73.26 36.48 -69.38
C VAL A 452 -72.72 37.71 -68.64
N LYS A 453 -72.44 38.83 -69.33
CA LYS A 453 -72.10 40.11 -68.68
C LYS A 453 -73.20 40.58 -67.74
N ASN A 454 -74.46 40.59 -68.21
CA ASN A 454 -75.62 40.99 -67.40
C ASN A 454 -75.80 40.06 -66.19
N ASN A 455 -75.67 38.75 -66.38
CA ASN A 455 -75.74 37.78 -65.28
C ASN A 455 -74.62 37.96 -64.25
N LYS A 456 -73.37 38.22 -64.68
CA LYS A 456 -72.25 38.54 -63.78
C LYS A 456 -72.47 39.86 -63.03
N HIS A 457 -73.08 40.86 -63.67
CA HIS A 457 -73.44 42.13 -63.02
C HIS A 457 -74.56 41.95 -61.98
N ASN A 458 -75.59 41.16 -62.30
CA ASN A 458 -76.67 40.84 -61.38
C ASN A 458 -76.16 40.01 -60.20
N LEU A 459 -75.39 38.94 -60.46
CA LEU A 459 -74.71 38.13 -59.44
C LEU A 459 -73.86 38.99 -58.50
N ARG A 460 -73.10 39.94 -59.04
CA ARG A 460 -72.31 40.91 -58.26
C ARG A 460 -73.17 41.73 -57.30
N LYS A 461 -74.31 42.26 -57.76
CA LYS A 461 -75.26 43.00 -56.90
C LYS A 461 -75.83 42.11 -55.80
N ARG A 462 -76.18 40.85 -56.13
CA ARG A 462 -76.69 39.87 -55.16
C ARG A 462 -75.67 39.49 -54.09
N LEU A 463 -74.39 39.46 -54.43
CA LEU A 463 -73.28 39.23 -53.50
C LEU A 463 -72.81 40.51 -52.77
N GLY A 464 -73.46 41.66 -52.98
CA GLY A 464 -73.15 42.92 -52.30
C GLY A 464 -71.83 43.59 -52.71
N LEU A 465 -71.24 43.24 -53.86
CA LEU A 465 -69.83 43.56 -54.14
C LEU A 465 -69.62 44.97 -54.75
N PRO A 466 -68.80 45.84 -54.11
CA PRO A 466 -68.58 47.23 -54.53
C PRO A 466 -67.78 47.30 -55.85
N PRO A 467 -68.03 48.27 -56.77
CA PRO A 467 -67.59 48.21 -58.17
C PRO A 467 -66.10 47.95 -58.48
N LYS A 468 -65.18 48.22 -57.54
CA LYS A 468 -63.73 48.06 -57.73
C LYS A 468 -63.20 46.63 -57.48
N GLN A 469 -63.97 45.73 -56.86
CA GLN A 469 -63.51 44.40 -56.46
C GLN A 469 -63.66 43.35 -57.59
N ASP A 470 -62.66 42.53 -57.87
CA ASP A 470 -62.85 41.46 -58.87
C ASP A 470 -63.71 40.31 -58.31
N LEU A 471 -64.69 39.86 -59.11
CA LEU A 471 -65.65 38.82 -58.70
C LEU A 471 -65.01 37.42 -58.62
N SER A 472 -64.04 37.09 -59.48
CA SER A 472 -63.32 35.81 -59.46
C SER A 472 -62.36 35.76 -58.27
N ILE A 473 -61.60 36.83 -58.04
CA ILE A 473 -60.69 36.93 -56.88
C ILE A 473 -61.49 36.83 -55.58
N TRP A 474 -62.64 37.50 -55.47
CA TRP A 474 -63.48 37.43 -54.27
C TRP A 474 -64.03 36.02 -54.02
N ILE A 475 -64.60 35.34 -55.02
CA ILE A 475 -65.12 33.96 -54.83
C ILE A 475 -64.00 33.00 -54.41
N ARG A 476 -62.80 33.10 -55.02
CA ARG A 476 -61.64 32.28 -54.67
C ARG A 476 -61.14 32.56 -53.25
N SER A 477 -60.99 33.84 -52.88
CA SER A 477 -60.55 34.22 -51.53
C SER A 477 -61.55 33.79 -50.45
N LEU A 478 -62.85 33.96 -50.69
CA LEU A 478 -63.89 33.50 -49.78
C LEU A 478 -63.80 31.98 -49.56
N TYR A 479 -63.66 31.20 -50.64
CA TYR A 479 -63.54 29.75 -50.58
C TYR A 479 -62.29 29.29 -49.82
N HIS A 480 -61.12 29.85 -50.13
CA HIS A 480 -59.86 29.46 -49.48
C HIS A 480 -59.79 29.88 -48.01
N ASN A 481 -60.38 30.99 -47.61
CA ASN A 481 -60.38 31.41 -46.20
C ASN A 481 -61.24 30.48 -45.34
N ASN A 482 -62.44 30.08 -45.81
CA ASN A 482 -63.39 29.23 -45.07
C ASN A 482 -63.04 27.72 -45.07
N ILE A 483 -61.87 27.33 -45.60
CA ILE A 483 -61.38 25.93 -45.63
C ILE A 483 -60.05 25.78 -44.89
N ASN A 484 -59.40 26.90 -44.55
CA ASN A 484 -58.20 26.93 -43.72
C ASN A 484 -58.48 27.42 -42.28
N GLU A 485 -59.75 27.71 -41.96
CA GLU A 485 -60.32 27.81 -40.61
C GLU A 485 -61.11 26.53 -40.27
#